data_AF-A0A3A3A953-F1
#
_entry.id   AF-A0A3A3A953-F1
#
_cell.length_a   1.000
_cell.length_b   1.000
_cell.length_c   1.000
_cell.angle_alpha   90.00
_cell.angle_beta   90.00
_cell.angle_gamma   90.00
#
_symmetry.space_group_name_H-M   'P 1'
#
loop_
_entity.id
_entity.type
_entity.pdbx_description
1 polymer ?
#
loop_
_entity_poly.entity_id
_entity_poly.type
_entity_poly.pdbx_seq_one_letter_code
_entity_poly.pdbx_strand_id
1 'polypeptide(L)'
;MDIDLSRRNKHPRLLLESERDRLEEFIDSIHYSARYSDDQFEYRHVQLPKNMLKKIPADYFDTSKGTLKLLWEEEWRALGITQSLGWEHYEVHEPEPHILLFK
;
A
#
# COMPACT_ATOMS: atom_id res chain seq x y z
N MET A 1 4.68 2.25 -17.04
CA MET A 1 5.41 1.62 -15.92
C MET A 1 4.95 0.18 -15.83
N ASP A 2 5.87 -0.79 -15.84
CA ASP A 2 5.49 -2.20 -15.67
C ASP A 2 5.39 -2.52 -14.18
N ILE A 3 4.20 -2.91 -13.73
CA ILE A 3 3.97 -3.38 -12.36
C ILE A 3 4.67 -4.72 -12.20
N ASP A 4 5.55 -4.82 -11.20
CA ASP A 4 6.20 -6.10 -10.87
C ASP A 4 5.19 -7.05 -10.20
N LEU A 5 4.47 -7.80 -11.04
CA LEU A 5 3.47 -8.76 -10.60
C LEU A 5 4.02 -9.86 -9.68
N SER A 6 5.34 -10.09 -9.66
CA SER A 6 5.96 -11.05 -8.74
C SER A 6 5.83 -10.63 -7.27
N ARG A 7 5.66 -9.31 -7.03
CA ARG A 7 5.46 -8.72 -5.70
C ARG A 7 4.02 -8.73 -5.23
N ARG A 8 3.07 -9.21 -6.05
CA ARG A 8 1.64 -9.28 -5.74
C ARG A 8 1.20 -10.74 -5.56
N ASN A 9 0.23 -10.98 -4.68
CA ASN A 9 -0.41 -12.30 -4.60
C ASN A 9 -1.12 -12.64 -5.94
N LYS A 10 -1.20 -13.93 -6.31
CA LYS A 10 -1.91 -14.35 -7.54
C LYS A 10 -3.40 -14.01 -7.52
N HIS A 11 -4.00 -14.00 -6.32
CA HIS A 11 -5.38 -13.66 -6.05
C HIS A 11 -5.43 -12.76 -4.81
N PRO A 12 -6.46 -11.90 -4.67
CA PRO A 12 -6.61 -11.06 -3.49
C PRO A 12 -6.80 -11.93 -2.24
N ARG A 13 -6.04 -11.64 -1.19
CA ARG A 13 -6.23 -12.19 0.14
C ARG A 13 -7.09 -11.21 0.93
N LEU A 14 -8.36 -11.53 1.12
CA LEU A 14 -9.26 -10.69 1.92
C LEU A 14 -8.92 -10.81 3.42
N LEU A 15 -9.07 -9.69 4.13
CA LEU A 15 -8.99 -9.68 5.60
C LEU A 15 -10.19 -10.41 6.22
N LEU A 16 -9.93 -11.10 7.32
CA LEU A 16 -10.98 -11.55 8.24
C LEU A 16 -11.58 -10.35 8.97
N GLU A 17 -12.81 -10.50 9.47
CA GLU A 17 -13.49 -9.47 10.26
C GLU A 17 -12.64 -9.02 11.45
N SER A 18 -12.12 -9.97 12.24
CA SER A 18 -11.23 -9.67 13.37
C SER A 18 -9.92 -8.97 13.01
N GLU A 19 -9.45 -9.12 11.77
CA GLU A 19 -8.25 -8.41 11.28
C GLU A 19 -8.60 -6.99 10.88
N ARG A 20 -9.77 -6.79 10.25
CA ARG A 20 -10.30 -5.48 9.90
C ARG A 20 -10.57 -4.62 11.15
N ASP A 21 -11.18 -5.20 12.18
CA ASP A 21 -11.49 -4.49 13.43
C ASP A 21 -10.23 -3.93 14.10
N ARG A 22 -9.10 -4.65 14.00
CA ARG A 22 -7.80 -4.19 14.54
C ARG A 22 -7.20 -3.02 13.78
N LEU A 23 -7.66 -2.74 12.56
CA LEU A 23 -7.17 -1.64 11.73
C LEU A 23 -8.03 -0.38 11.88
N GLU A 24 -9.26 -0.52 12.40
CA GLU A 24 -10.27 0.56 12.46
C GLU A 24 -9.74 1.81 13.16
N GLU A 25 -9.01 1.64 14.28
CA GLU A 25 -8.44 2.75 15.05
C GLU A 25 -7.42 3.60 14.27
N PHE A 26 -6.88 3.11 13.15
CA PHE A 26 -5.84 3.80 12.37
C PHE A 26 -6.37 4.49 11.11
N ILE A 27 -7.61 4.21 10.69
CA ILE A 27 -8.14 4.65 9.39
C ILE A 27 -8.08 6.17 9.25
N ASP A 28 -8.50 6.91 10.28
CA ASP A 28 -8.50 8.37 10.28
C ASP A 28 -7.09 8.99 10.26
N SER A 29 -6.05 8.19 10.57
CA SER A 29 -4.65 8.63 10.57
C SER A 29 -3.92 8.32 9.26
N ILE A 30 -4.59 7.72 8.26
CA ILE A 30 -4.02 7.48 6.94
C ILE A 30 -3.85 8.81 6.21
N HIS A 31 -2.62 9.09 5.76
CA HIS A 31 -2.31 10.33 5.05
C HIS A 31 -2.29 10.12 3.53
N TYR A 32 -2.92 11.04 2.80
CA TYR A 32 -2.98 11.04 1.34
C TYR A 32 -2.26 12.28 0.82
N SER A 33 -1.24 12.07 -0.01
CA SER A 33 -0.56 13.18 -0.68
C SER A 33 -1.44 13.86 -1.72
N ALA A 34 -1.02 15.05 -2.18
CA ALA A 34 -1.57 15.67 -3.38
C ALA A 34 -1.33 14.78 -4.61
N ARG A 35 -2.20 14.89 -5.61
CA ARG A 35 -2.02 14.20 -6.90
C ARG A 35 -0.97 14.95 -7.72
N TYR A 36 -0.14 14.21 -8.42
CA TYR A 36 0.85 14.73 -9.38
C TYR A 36 0.82 13.86 -10.63
N SER A 37 1.17 14.40 -11.78
CA SER A 37 1.04 13.69 -13.05
C SER A 37 2.23 13.93 -13.95
N ASP A 38 2.46 12.99 -14.86
CA ASP A 38 3.27 13.20 -16.06
C ASP A 38 2.37 13.14 -17.31
N ASP A 39 2.96 12.99 -18.50
CA ASP A 39 2.22 12.92 -19.76
C ASP A 39 1.37 11.65 -19.93
N GLN A 40 1.58 10.62 -19.10
CA GLN A 40 0.98 9.29 -19.26
C GLN A 40 0.09 8.87 -18.09
N PHE A 41 0.41 9.29 -16.86
CA PHE A 41 -0.27 8.80 -15.65
C PHE A 41 -0.48 9.90 -14.59
N GLU A 42 -1.46 9.63 -13.72
CA GLU A 42 -1.68 10.37 -12.47
C GLU A 42 -1.18 9.52 -11.29
N TYR A 43 -0.51 10.16 -10.35
CA TYR A 43 0.18 9.54 -9.22
C TYR A 43 -0.25 10.17 -7.90
N ARG A 44 -0.17 9.35 -6.86
CA ARG A 44 -0.13 9.80 -5.47
C ARG A 44 0.55 8.73 -4.63
N HIS A 45 1.03 9.12 -3.46
CA HIS A 45 1.40 8.19 -2.40
C HIS A 45 0.43 8.28 -1.21
N VAL A 46 0.24 7.14 -0.53
CA VAL A 46 -0.52 7.00 0.71
C VAL A 46 0.45 6.57 1.81
N GLN A 47 0.40 7.24 2.95
CA GLN A 47 1.25 6.90 4.11
C GLN A 47 0.38 6.32 5.22
N LEU A 48 0.67 5.07 5.57
CA LEU A 48 0.04 4.39 6.70
C LEU A 48 0.74 4.76 8.02
N PRO A 49 0.00 4.89 9.13
CA PRO A 49 0.62 5.06 10.44
C PRO A 49 1.57 3.91 10.77
N LYS A 50 2.77 4.21 11.31
CA LYS A 50 3.77 3.17 11.66
C LYS A 50 3.23 2.09 12.61
N ASN A 51 2.28 2.44 13.49
CA ASN A 51 1.65 1.50 14.40
C ASN A 51 0.66 0.58 13.70
N MET A 52 0.00 1.06 12.64
CA MET A 52 -0.89 0.27 11.80
C MET A 52 -0.12 -0.87 11.10
N LEU A 53 1.10 -0.61 10.63
CA LEU A 53 1.94 -1.64 10.00
C LEU A 53 2.15 -2.86 10.90
N LYS A 54 2.21 -2.69 12.22
CA LYS A 54 2.35 -3.80 13.17
C LYS A 54 1.09 -4.64 13.36
N LYS A 55 -0.06 -4.13 12.90
CA LYS A 55 -1.38 -4.78 12.99
C LYS A 55 -1.80 -5.43 11.68
N ILE A 56 -1.19 -5.02 10.57
CA ILE A 56 -1.41 -5.66 9.27
C ILE A 56 -0.93 -7.12 9.35
N PRO A 57 -1.70 -8.09 8.83
CA PRO A 57 -1.31 -9.49 8.81
C PRO A 57 0.02 -9.74 8.09
N ALA A 58 0.82 -10.69 8.59
CA ALA A 58 2.17 -10.96 8.09
C ALA A 58 2.23 -11.39 6.60
N ASP A 59 1.17 -12.00 6.10
CA ASP A 59 1.05 -12.47 4.72
C ASP A 59 0.81 -11.35 3.69
N TYR A 60 0.50 -10.13 4.15
CA TYR A 60 0.53 -8.90 3.35
C TYR A 60 1.95 -8.35 3.17
N PHE A 61 2.95 -8.87 3.90
CA PHE A 61 4.32 -8.42 3.81
C PHE A 61 5.15 -9.30 2.88
N ASP A 62 6.06 -8.65 2.17
CA ASP A 62 7.16 -9.29 1.47
C ASP A 62 8.33 -9.44 2.46
N THR A 63 8.49 -10.66 2.98
CA THR A 63 9.53 -10.98 3.97
C THR A 63 10.95 -10.81 3.43
N SER A 64 11.14 -10.83 2.11
CA SER A 64 12.46 -10.63 1.50
C SER A 64 12.89 -9.17 1.49
N LYS A 65 11.92 -8.25 1.46
CA LYS A 65 12.15 -6.82 1.33
C LYS A 65 11.82 -6.01 2.59
N GLY A 66 11.10 -6.60 3.54
CA GLY A 66 10.64 -5.91 4.75
C GLY A 66 9.57 -4.85 4.46
N THR A 67 8.93 -4.91 3.30
CA THR A 67 7.85 -4.01 2.89
C THR A 67 6.53 -4.75 2.77
N LEU A 68 5.44 -4.02 2.52
CA LEU A 68 4.21 -4.64 2.02
C LEU A 68 4.46 -5.26 0.63
N LYS A 69 3.68 -6.28 0.31
CA LYS A 69 3.47 -6.73 -1.07
C LYS A 69 2.72 -5.65 -1.85
N LEU A 70 2.76 -5.75 -3.18
CA LEU A 70 1.77 -5.05 -4.00
C LEU A 70 0.40 -5.64 -3.72
N LEU A 71 -0.61 -4.78 -3.67
CA LEU A 71 -1.95 -5.12 -3.21
C LEU A 71 -2.94 -4.98 -4.35
N TRP A 72 -3.91 -5.89 -4.40
CA TRP A 72 -5.11 -5.74 -5.23
C TRP A 72 -6.00 -4.62 -4.70
N GLU A 73 -6.94 -4.16 -5.52
CA GLU A 73 -7.88 -3.10 -5.13
C GLU A 73 -8.68 -3.46 -3.89
N GLU A 74 -9.17 -4.69 -3.83
CA GLU A 74 -9.92 -5.22 -2.69
C GLU A 74 -9.07 -5.30 -1.42
N GLU A 75 -7.79 -5.61 -1.55
CA GLU A 75 -6.85 -5.71 -0.43
C GLU A 75 -6.56 -4.34 0.17
N TRP A 76 -6.16 -3.34 -0.65
CA TRP A 76 -5.84 -2.03 -0.12
C TRP A 76 -7.09 -1.28 0.38
N ARG A 77 -8.26 -1.49 -0.25
CA ARG A 77 -9.54 -0.97 0.27
C ARG A 77 -9.90 -1.60 1.62
N ALA A 78 -9.65 -2.90 1.80
CA ALA A 78 -9.90 -3.58 3.07
C ALA A 78 -9.01 -3.07 4.21
N LEU A 79 -7.83 -2.51 3.91
CA LEU A 79 -6.97 -1.84 4.90
C LEU A 79 -7.52 -0.46 5.33
N GLY A 80 -8.61 0.03 4.75
CA GLY A 80 -9.20 1.34 5.06
C GLY A 80 -8.70 2.47 4.16
N ILE A 81 -7.86 2.17 3.17
CA ILE A 81 -7.45 3.16 2.16
C ILE A 81 -8.66 3.46 1.27
N THR A 82 -9.06 4.73 1.20
CA THR A 82 -10.22 5.18 0.42
C THR A 82 -9.77 6.15 -0.66
N GLN A 83 -9.98 5.77 -1.91
CA GLN A 83 -9.66 6.58 -3.09
C GLN A 83 -10.76 6.42 -4.15
N SER A 84 -10.76 7.32 -5.15
CA SER A 84 -11.60 7.19 -6.35
C SER A 84 -11.29 5.90 -7.13
N LEU A 85 -12.05 5.64 -8.19
CA LEU A 85 -11.82 4.48 -9.05
C LEU A 85 -10.56 4.66 -9.92
N GLY A 86 -9.96 3.54 -10.36
CA GLY A 86 -8.86 3.51 -11.34
C GLY A 86 -7.45 3.62 -10.77
N TRP A 87 -7.29 3.67 -9.44
CA TRP A 87 -5.96 3.67 -8.80
C TRP A 87 -5.38 2.26 -8.70
N GLU A 88 -4.14 2.09 -9.15
CA GLU A 88 -3.39 0.84 -9.03
C GLU A 88 -2.20 1.00 -8.07
N HIS A 89 -2.06 0.05 -7.13
CA HIS A 89 -0.91 0.01 -6.22
C HIS A 89 0.28 -0.62 -6.97
N TYR A 90 1.14 0.23 -7.53
CA TYR A 90 2.19 -0.18 -8.46
C TYR A 90 3.57 -0.38 -7.81
N GLU A 91 3.83 0.26 -6.67
CA GLU A 91 5.12 0.22 -5.99
C GLU A 91 4.95 0.47 -4.49
N VAL A 92 5.79 -0.18 -3.68
CA VAL A 92 5.99 0.18 -2.27
C VAL A 92 7.34 0.85 -2.16
N HIS A 93 7.37 2.06 -1.60
CA HIS A 93 8.61 2.79 -1.36
C HIS A 93 9.46 2.03 -0.32
N GLU A 94 10.50 1.36 -0.81
CA GLU A 94 11.42 0.55 0.01
C GLU A 94 12.40 1.33 0.91
N PRO A 95 12.84 2.58 0.61
CA PRO A 95 13.91 3.22 1.40
C PRO A 95 13.36 4.16 2.52
N GLU A 96 14.12 4.67 3.51
CA GLU A 96 15.44 5.35 3.42
C GLU A 96 16.13 5.53 4.80
N PRO A 97 17.48 5.57 4.86
CA PRO A 97 18.07 6.78 5.48
C PRO A 97 19.37 7.36 4.89
N HIS A 98 19.99 6.81 3.84
CA HIS A 98 21.29 7.37 3.36
C HIS A 98 21.45 7.47 1.84
N ILE A 99 20.36 7.32 1.08
CA ILE A 99 20.43 7.24 -0.38
C ILE A 99 19.54 8.29 -1.03
N LEU A 100 20.13 8.95 -2.02
CA LEU A 100 19.55 9.98 -2.86
C LEU A 100 19.17 9.37 -4.21
N LEU A 101 17.93 9.55 -4.64
CA LEU A 101 17.43 9.16 -5.95
C LEU A 101 17.58 10.33 -6.93
N PHE A 102 18.02 10.09 -8.18
CA PHE A 102 18.05 11.07 -9.26
C PHE A 102 17.33 10.51 -10.51
N LYS A 103 16.14 11.05 -10.81
CA LYS A 103 15.48 11.05 -12.12
C LYS A 103 14.54 12.25 -12.20
#